data_AF-A0A661AZV2-F1
#
_entry.id   AF-A0A661AZV2-F1
#
_cell.length_a   1.000
_cell.length_b   1.000
_cell.length_c   1.000
_cell.angle_alpha   90.00
_cell.angle_beta   90.00
_cell.angle_gamma   90.00
#
_symmetry.space_group_name_H-M   'P 1'
#
loop_
_entity.id
_entity.type
_entity.pdbx_description
1 polymer ?
#
loop_
_entity_poly.entity_id
_entity_poly.type
_entity_poly.pdbx_seq_one_letter_code
_entity_poly.pdbx_strand_id
1 'polypeptide(L)'
;MAKKSNKTLPDVPKKGARLPSGGEINETVIAFLKDGLKKGLFEAVLVPVKVPSDESYAWVLTENEELLDRANILPPIMPVQGAKAISSLTKHGEAVRKFAAVMRPCEIRATVELNKLGQAELGNIFLISVDCPGVMPLETYLEDPKKGADTFVKAAKEGDTTVMRPFCQIGNYPGITAADV
;
A
#
# COMPACT_ATOMS: atom_id res chain seq x y z
N MET A 1 0.44 29.93 35.36
CA MET A 1 1.57 30.08 34.41
C MET A 1 1.75 28.76 33.66
N ALA A 2 1.11 28.60 32.50
CA ALA A 2 1.27 27.41 31.66
C ALA A 2 2.29 27.71 30.56
N LYS A 3 3.44 27.03 30.59
CA LYS A 3 4.46 27.10 29.55
C LYS A 3 3.87 26.56 28.25
N LYS A 4 3.63 27.42 27.27
CA LYS A 4 3.38 27.02 25.88
C LYS A 4 4.64 26.34 25.36
N SER A 5 4.61 25.01 25.23
CA SER A 5 5.68 24.27 24.56
C SER A 5 5.68 24.65 23.09
N ASN A 6 6.57 25.57 22.72
CA ASN A 6 6.83 25.94 21.34
C ASN A 6 7.63 24.81 20.69
N LYS A 7 6.96 23.70 20.34
CA LYS A 7 7.53 22.69 19.44
C LYS A 7 7.43 23.28 18.04
N THR A 8 8.51 23.93 17.60
CA THR A 8 8.76 24.17 16.19
C THR A 8 8.60 22.85 15.45
N LEU A 9 7.62 22.78 14.56
CA LEU A 9 7.48 21.65 13.64
C LEU A 9 8.81 21.48 12.89
N PRO A 10 9.33 20.25 12.73
CA PRO A 10 10.55 20.03 11.96
C PRO A 10 10.37 20.61 10.55
N ASP A 11 11.46 21.13 9.99
CA ASP A 11 11.51 21.70 8.64
C ASP A 11 11.23 20.59 7.63
N VAL A 12 9.96 20.37 7.30
CA VAL A 12 9.53 19.40 6.30
C VAL A 12 10.00 19.91 4.94
N PRO A 13 10.84 19.18 4.20
CA PRO A 13 11.31 19.63 2.90
C PRO A 13 10.11 19.96 2.01
N LYS A 14 10.03 21.24 1.58
CA LYS A 14 8.91 21.78 0.78
C LYS A 14 8.79 21.16 -0.61
N LYS A 15 9.70 20.26 -1.00
CA LYS A 15 9.68 19.47 -2.23
C LYS A 15 10.01 18.03 -1.89
N GLY A 16 9.12 17.10 -2.26
CA GLY A 16 9.40 15.67 -2.21
C GLY A 16 10.56 15.29 -3.12
N ALA A 17 11.29 14.24 -2.74
CA ALA A 17 12.31 13.64 -3.60
C ALA A 17 11.65 13.02 -4.84
N ARG A 18 12.26 13.21 -6.02
CA ARG A 18 11.81 12.54 -7.24
C ARG A 18 12.55 11.22 -7.37
N LEU A 19 11.81 10.12 -7.44
CA LEU A 19 12.36 8.83 -7.82
C LEU A 19 12.43 8.76 -9.35
N PRO A 20 13.62 8.56 -9.95
CA PRO A 20 13.72 8.39 -11.40
C PRO A 20 13.07 7.07 -11.81
N SER A 21 11.97 7.11 -12.55
CA SER A 21 11.34 5.91 -13.10
C SER A 21 11.91 5.62 -14.49
N GLY A 22 12.67 4.54 -14.63
CA GLY A 22 13.16 4.03 -15.92
C GLY A 22 12.20 3.07 -16.62
N GLY A 23 11.02 2.79 -16.03
CA GLY A 23 10.10 1.74 -16.46
C GLY A 23 8.72 1.82 -15.80
N GLU A 24 8.07 0.67 -15.64
CA GLU A 24 6.74 0.54 -15.02
C GLU A 24 6.76 0.97 -13.54
N ILE A 25 5.63 1.51 -13.05
CA ILE A 25 5.50 2.02 -11.67
C ILE A 25 5.77 0.90 -10.65
N ASN A 26 5.28 -0.31 -10.93
CA ASN A 26 5.46 -1.46 -10.05
C ASN A 26 6.95 -1.77 -9.81
N GLU A 27 7.73 -1.82 -10.89
CA GLU A 27 9.17 -2.09 -10.83
C GLU A 27 9.92 -0.99 -10.08
N THR A 28 9.55 0.27 -10.31
CA THR A 28 10.17 1.42 -9.65
C THR A 28 9.93 1.39 -8.14
N VAL A 29 8.70 1.09 -7.70
CA VAL A 29 8.38 0.97 -6.26
C VAL A 29 9.08 -0.24 -5.65
N ILE A 30 9.11 -1.39 -6.33
CA ILE A 30 9.83 -2.58 -5.85
C ILE A 30 11.34 -2.28 -5.70
N ALA A 31 11.95 -1.59 -6.65
CA ALA A 31 13.35 -1.18 -6.57
C ALA A 31 13.61 -0.26 -5.36
N PHE A 32 12.70 0.69 -5.11
CA PHE A 32 12.75 1.55 -3.93
C PHE A 32 12.66 0.75 -2.61
N LEU A 33 11.76 -0.24 -2.54
CA LEU A 33 11.65 -1.12 -1.37
C LEU A 33 12.92 -1.94 -1.14
N LYS A 34 13.49 -2.51 -2.22
CA LYS A 34 14.75 -3.27 -2.17
C LYS A 34 15.92 -2.40 -1.69
N ASP A 35 16.01 -1.16 -2.18
CA ASP A 35 17.03 -0.20 -1.72
C ASP A 35 16.82 0.17 -0.24
N GLY A 36 15.57 0.33 0.20
CA GLY A 36 15.23 0.56 1.61
C GLY A 36 15.62 -0.58 2.54
N LEU A 37 15.40 -1.84 2.11
CA LEU A 37 15.87 -3.04 2.83
C LEU A 37 17.40 -3.06 2.92
N LYS A 38 18.11 -2.84 1.80
CA LYS A 38 19.59 -2.83 1.75
C LYS A 38 20.21 -1.75 2.64
N LYS A 39 19.55 -0.60 2.74
CA LYS A 39 19.97 0.52 3.60
C LYS A 39 19.55 0.37 5.06
N GLY A 40 18.79 -0.68 5.41
CA GLY A 40 18.33 -0.92 6.77
C GLY A 40 17.32 0.11 7.28
N LEU A 41 16.58 0.79 6.40
CA LEU A 41 15.51 1.71 6.80
C LEU A 41 14.36 0.97 7.49
N PHE A 42 14.10 -0.24 7.02
CA PHE A 42 13.20 -1.22 7.57
C PHE A 42 13.76 -2.61 7.31
N GLU A 43 13.34 -3.58 8.11
CA GLU A 43 13.87 -4.95 8.11
C GLU A 43 13.04 -5.91 7.27
N ALA A 44 11.78 -5.56 6.99
CA ALA A 44 10.88 -6.33 6.15
C ALA A 44 9.92 -5.39 5.41
N VAL A 45 9.20 -5.93 4.43
CA VAL A 45 8.15 -5.22 3.70
C VAL A 45 6.88 -6.05 3.62
N LEU A 46 5.74 -5.38 3.81
CA LEU A 46 4.39 -5.91 3.67
C LEU A 46 3.81 -5.43 2.34
N VAL A 47 3.64 -6.36 1.42
CA VAL A 47 3.12 -6.07 0.07
C VAL A 47 2.15 -7.15 -0.41
N PRO A 48 1.22 -6.82 -1.31
CA PRO A 48 0.43 -7.81 -2.02
C PRO A 48 1.27 -8.56 -3.06
N VAL A 49 1.27 -9.89 -2.97
CA VAL A 49 2.00 -10.80 -3.87
C VAL A 49 0.99 -11.66 -4.62
N LYS A 50 1.22 -11.84 -5.92
CA LYS A 50 0.37 -12.71 -6.75
C LYS A 50 0.54 -14.17 -6.34
N VAL A 51 -0.57 -14.85 -6.03
CA VAL A 51 -0.55 -16.26 -5.62
C VAL A 51 -0.14 -17.16 -6.79
N PRO A 52 0.38 -18.38 -6.55
CA PRO A 52 0.84 -19.26 -7.63
C PRO A 52 -0.23 -19.67 -8.65
N SER A 53 -1.53 -19.62 -8.30
CA SER A 53 -2.62 -19.88 -9.24
C SER A 53 -2.91 -18.72 -10.20
N ASP A 54 -2.22 -17.58 -10.05
CA ASP A 54 -2.39 -16.38 -10.88
C ASP A 54 -3.77 -15.70 -10.83
N GLU A 55 -4.68 -16.18 -9.97
CA GLU A 55 -6.08 -15.72 -9.87
C GLU A 55 -6.33 -14.76 -8.70
N SER A 56 -5.35 -14.56 -7.81
CA SER A 56 -5.53 -13.78 -6.59
C SER A 56 -4.23 -13.19 -6.05
N TYR A 57 -4.35 -12.45 -4.95
CA TYR A 57 -3.26 -11.76 -4.29
C TYR A 57 -3.33 -11.98 -2.77
N ALA A 58 -2.18 -12.23 -2.16
CA ALA A 58 -2.04 -12.40 -0.72
C ALA A 58 -1.11 -11.32 -0.14
N TRP A 59 -1.44 -10.83 1.05
CA TRP A 59 -0.52 -9.98 1.81
C TRP A 59 0.62 -10.83 2.36
N VAL A 60 1.86 -10.43 2.05
CA VAL A 60 3.04 -11.13 2.51
C VAL A 60 3.98 -10.13 3.18
N LEU A 61 4.39 -10.45 4.41
CA LEU A 61 5.50 -9.79 5.09
C LEU A 61 6.79 -10.56 4.77
N THR A 62 7.74 -9.93 4.10
CA THR A 62 8.96 -10.61 3.65
C THR A 62 10.19 -9.70 3.65
N GLU A 63 11.35 -10.32 3.83
CA GLU A 63 12.67 -9.74 3.58
C GLU A 63 13.32 -10.30 2.29
N ASN A 64 12.66 -11.27 1.63
CA ASN A 64 13.18 -11.95 0.45
C ASN A 64 12.98 -11.09 -0.82
N GLU A 65 14.09 -10.63 -1.41
CA GLU A 65 14.09 -9.84 -2.64
C GLU A 65 13.48 -10.57 -3.85
N GLU A 66 13.61 -11.89 -3.94
CA GLU A 66 13.03 -12.70 -5.03
C GLU A 66 11.50 -12.75 -4.94
N LEU A 67 10.97 -12.77 -3.71
CA LEU A 67 9.53 -12.75 -3.49
C LEU A 67 8.94 -11.37 -3.82
N LEU A 68 9.74 -10.30 -3.62
CA LEU A 68 9.36 -8.95 -4.01
C LEU A 68 9.22 -8.78 -5.52
N ASP A 69 9.96 -9.53 -6.33
CA ASP A 69 9.80 -9.49 -7.79
C ASP A 69 8.43 -10.01 -8.27
N ARG A 70 7.73 -10.76 -7.41
CA ARG A 70 6.36 -11.23 -7.64
C ARG A 70 5.30 -10.32 -7.02
N ALA A 71 5.70 -9.26 -6.33
CA ALA A 71 4.78 -8.30 -5.77
C ALA A 71 4.11 -7.51 -6.90
N ASN A 72 2.83 -7.21 -6.69
CA ASN A 72 2.13 -6.25 -7.53
C ASN A 72 1.57 -5.19 -6.60
N ILE A 73 2.20 -4.02 -6.57
CA ILE A 73 1.90 -2.92 -5.64
C ILE A 73 0.46 -2.40 -5.82
N LEU A 74 -0.10 -2.49 -7.02
CA LEU A 74 -1.46 -2.09 -7.34
C LEU A 74 -2.19 -3.25 -8.02
N PRO A 75 -2.56 -4.30 -7.26
CA PRO A 75 -3.26 -5.43 -7.86
C PRO A 75 -4.62 -4.98 -8.46
N PRO A 76 -5.15 -5.63 -9.50
CA PRO A 76 -6.44 -5.26 -10.07
C PRO A 76 -7.62 -5.49 -9.11
N ILE A 77 -7.44 -6.38 -8.13
CA ILE A 77 -8.43 -6.75 -7.12
C ILE A 77 -7.87 -6.59 -5.71
N MET A 78 -8.76 -6.68 -4.71
CA MET A 78 -8.40 -6.59 -3.30
C MET A 78 -9.12 -7.70 -2.50
N PRO A 79 -8.58 -8.93 -2.50
CA PRO A 79 -9.15 -10.06 -1.78
C PRO A 79 -9.23 -9.83 -0.26
N VAL A 80 -8.17 -9.21 0.29
CA VAL A 80 -8.05 -8.87 1.71
C VAL A 80 -7.64 -7.42 1.83
N GLN A 81 -8.35 -6.68 2.68
CA GLN A 81 -8.02 -5.29 2.98
C GLN A 81 -6.68 -5.20 3.72
N GLY A 82 -5.76 -4.33 3.30
CA GLY A 82 -4.45 -4.21 3.95
C GLY A 82 -4.52 -3.85 5.44
N ALA A 83 -5.51 -3.06 5.88
CA ALA A 83 -5.73 -2.78 7.30
C ALA A 83 -6.08 -4.05 8.12
N LYS A 84 -6.72 -5.04 7.48
CA LYS A 84 -6.97 -6.35 8.09
C LYS A 84 -5.67 -7.15 8.23
N ALA A 85 -4.75 -7.04 7.26
CA ALA A 85 -3.43 -7.65 7.36
C ALA A 85 -2.62 -7.03 8.52
N ILE A 86 -2.58 -5.69 8.60
CA ILE A 86 -1.86 -4.99 9.69
C ILE A 86 -2.45 -5.34 11.05
N SER A 87 -3.76 -5.20 11.26
CA SER A 87 -4.39 -5.54 12.54
C SER A 87 -4.17 -7.01 12.95
N SER A 88 -4.05 -7.93 11.99
CA SER A 88 -3.71 -9.32 12.28
C SER A 88 -2.26 -9.47 12.72
N LEU A 89 -1.33 -8.75 12.10
CA LEU A 89 0.09 -8.77 12.43
C LEU A 89 0.38 -8.14 13.80
N THR A 90 -0.36 -7.07 14.13
CA THR A 90 -0.16 -6.28 15.36
C THR A 90 -1.18 -6.64 16.45
N LYS A 91 -1.88 -7.77 16.31
CA LYS A 91 -2.93 -8.20 17.24
C LYS A 91 -2.43 -8.34 18.68
N HIS A 92 -1.15 -8.65 18.84
CA HIS A 92 -0.50 -8.88 20.13
C HIS A 92 0.35 -7.68 20.59
N GLY A 93 0.13 -6.50 19.99
CA GLY A 93 0.84 -5.27 20.29
C GLY A 93 1.76 -4.84 19.15
N GLU A 94 2.74 -4.01 19.50
CA GLU A 94 3.68 -3.44 18.56
C GLU A 94 4.50 -4.52 17.83
N ALA A 95 4.75 -4.31 16.54
CA ALA A 95 5.60 -5.19 15.77
C ALA A 95 7.04 -5.20 16.33
N VAL A 96 7.63 -6.40 16.44
CA VAL A 96 8.98 -6.57 16.99
C VAL A 96 10.07 -5.98 16.08
N ARG A 97 9.86 -6.08 14.76
CA ARG A 97 10.78 -5.58 13.73
C ARG A 97 10.14 -4.42 12.99
N LYS A 98 10.96 -3.48 12.53
CA LYS A 98 10.47 -2.37 11.70
C LYS A 98 10.17 -2.87 10.29
N PHE A 99 9.00 -2.57 9.77
CA PHE A 99 8.66 -2.94 8.39
C PHE A 99 7.93 -1.82 7.66
N ALA A 100 8.06 -1.79 6.33
CA ALA A 100 7.29 -0.89 5.49
C ALA A 100 6.08 -1.62 4.89
N ALA A 101 4.90 -1.00 4.91
CA ALA A 101 3.69 -1.50 4.29
C ALA A 101 3.30 -0.61 3.11
N VAL A 102 3.27 -1.18 1.90
CA VAL A 102 2.79 -0.45 0.72
C VAL A 102 1.32 -0.74 0.52
N MET A 103 0.51 0.31 0.55
CA MET A 103 -0.94 0.20 0.67
C MET A 103 -1.64 1.27 -0.15
N ARG A 104 -2.92 1.03 -0.45
CA ARG A 104 -3.80 2.03 -1.06
C ARG A 104 -4.22 3.10 -0.05
N PRO A 105 -4.67 4.28 -0.49
CA PRO A 105 -5.12 5.34 0.42
C PRO A 105 -6.29 4.89 1.31
N CYS A 106 -7.22 4.10 0.77
CA CYS A 106 -8.34 3.56 1.54
C CYS A 106 -7.92 2.53 2.59
N GLU A 107 -6.81 1.83 2.37
CA GLU A 107 -6.23 0.86 3.32
C GLU A 107 -5.49 1.57 4.45
N ILE A 108 -4.74 2.63 4.14
CA ILE A 108 -4.06 3.47 5.13
C ILE A 108 -5.07 4.15 6.03
N ARG A 109 -6.13 4.75 5.47
CA ARG A 109 -7.22 5.34 6.26
C ARG A 109 -7.82 4.34 7.23
N ALA A 110 -8.16 3.15 6.75
CA ALA A 110 -8.70 2.09 7.61
C ALA A 110 -7.68 1.66 8.69
N THR A 111 -6.39 1.59 8.37
CA THR A 111 -5.32 1.26 9.31
C THR A 111 -5.21 2.30 10.43
N VAL A 112 -5.24 3.59 10.08
CA VAL A 112 -5.22 4.69 11.05
C VAL A 112 -6.45 4.65 11.97
N GLU A 113 -7.63 4.37 11.44
CA GLU A 113 -8.84 4.23 12.28
C GLU A 113 -8.77 3.01 13.21
N LEU A 114 -8.25 1.87 12.74
CA LEU A 114 -8.03 0.70 13.60
C LEU A 114 -7.03 1.02 14.73
N ASN A 115 -5.99 1.80 14.44
CA ASN A 115 -5.05 2.25 15.46
C ASN A 115 -5.71 3.14 16.52
N LYS A 116 -6.57 4.09 16.10
CA LYS A 116 -7.35 4.93 17.05
C LYS A 116 -8.27 4.12 17.95
N LEU A 117 -8.78 2.98 17.46
CA LEU A 117 -9.63 2.07 18.21
C LEU A 117 -8.84 1.04 19.06
N GLY A 118 -7.50 1.08 19.04
CA GLY A 118 -6.65 0.09 19.72
C GLY A 118 -6.73 -1.31 19.11
N GLN A 119 -7.10 -1.41 17.83
CA GLN A 119 -7.25 -2.66 17.07
C GLN A 119 -6.07 -2.91 16.12
N ALA A 120 -5.14 -1.97 16.01
CA ALA A 120 -3.87 -2.09 15.30
C ALA A 120 -2.81 -1.24 16.03
N GLU A 121 -1.53 -1.54 15.84
CA GLU A 121 -0.43 -0.74 16.40
C GLU A 121 0.59 -0.34 15.34
N LEU A 122 0.92 0.95 15.26
CA LEU A 122 1.73 1.51 14.17
C LEU A 122 3.18 1.85 14.53
N GLY A 123 3.61 1.62 15.79
CA GLY A 123 4.91 2.10 16.30
C GLY A 123 6.13 1.72 15.45
N ASN A 124 6.13 0.52 14.85
CA ASN A 124 7.22 0.01 14.02
C ASN A 124 6.80 -0.24 12.55
N ILE A 125 5.82 0.51 12.06
CA ILE A 125 5.29 0.37 10.70
C ILE A 125 5.47 1.68 9.93
N PHE A 126 6.16 1.61 8.79
CA PHE A 126 6.22 2.69 7.82
C PHE A 126 5.11 2.51 6.79
N LEU A 127 4.17 3.45 6.72
CA LEU A 127 3.06 3.40 5.77
C LEU A 127 3.43 4.13 4.48
N ILE A 128 3.49 3.41 3.38
CA ILE A 128 3.78 3.94 2.04
C ILE A 128 2.50 3.88 1.23
N SER A 129 2.05 5.03 0.73
CA SER A 129 0.85 5.10 -0.13
C SER A 129 1.23 5.10 -1.60
N VAL A 130 0.35 4.53 -2.41
CA VAL A 130 0.38 4.68 -3.86
C VAL A 130 -0.94 5.25 -4.36
N ASP A 131 -0.88 6.12 -5.37
CA ASP A 131 -2.08 6.62 -6.02
C ASP A 131 -2.85 5.45 -6.64
N CYS A 132 -4.13 5.36 -6.32
CA CYS A 132 -4.95 4.18 -6.60
C CYS A 132 -6.16 4.56 -7.46
N PRO A 133 -6.31 4.01 -8.68
CA PRO A 133 -7.45 4.28 -9.56
C PRO A 133 -8.73 3.54 -9.12
N GLY A 134 -8.61 2.61 -8.17
CA GLY A 134 -9.69 1.74 -7.72
C GLY A 134 -9.28 0.27 -7.73
N VAL A 135 -10.27 -0.59 -7.54
CA VAL A 135 -10.16 -2.05 -7.65
C VAL A 135 -11.39 -2.59 -8.36
N MET A 136 -11.21 -3.63 -9.16
CA MET A 136 -12.31 -4.31 -9.84
C MET A 136 -13.07 -5.24 -8.88
N PRO A 137 -14.35 -5.55 -9.18
CA PRO A 137 -15.08 -6.60 -8.48
C PRO A 137 -14.34 -7.95 -8.60
N LEU A 138 -14.30 -8.71 -7.49
CA LEU A 138 -13.62 -10.00 -7.45
C LEU A 138 -14.25 -11.00 -8.43
N GLU A 139 -15.58 -11.06 -8.47
CA GLU A 139 -16.32 -11.96 -9.37
C GLU A 139 -15.94 -11.72 -10.83
N THR A 140 -15.97 -10.46 -11.28
CA THR A 140 -15.60 -10.07 -12.66
C THR A 140 -14.14 -10.40 -13.00
N TYR A 141 -13.22 -10.26 -12.04
CA TYR A 141 -11.82 -10.61 -12.27
C TYR A 141 -11.61 -12.12 -12.37
N LEU A 142 -12.33 -12.91 -11.58
CA LEU A 142 -12.18 -14.37 -11.56
C LEU A 142 -12.73 -15.05 -12.81
N GLU A 143 -13.61 -14.40 -13.58
CA GLU A 143 -14.07 -14.91 -14.88
C GLU A 143 -12.92 -15.05 -15.89
N ASP A 144 -12.03 -14.06 -15.95
CA ASP A 144 -10.81 -14.07 -16.76
C ASP A 144 -9.74 -13.15 -16.13
N PRO A 145 -8.84 -13.69 -15.30
CA PRO A 145 -7.84 -12.90 -14.60
C PRO A 145 -6.86 -12.16 -15.51
N LYS A 146 -6.58 -12.71 -16.70
CA LYS A 146 -5.65 -12.09 -17.67
C LYS A 146 -6.32 -10.88 -18.30
N LYS A 147 -7.51 -11.06 -18.86
CA LYS A 147 -8.31 -9.96 -19.42
C LYS A 147 -8.66 -8.93 -18.37
N GLY A 148 -8.94 -9.36 -17.14
CA GLY A 148 -9.18 -8.49 -16.01
C GLY A 148 -7.99 -7.59 -15.69
N ALA A 149 -6.77 -8.16 -15.63
CA ALA A 149 -5.55 -7.37 -15.42
C ALA A 149 -5.33 -6.33 -16.54
N ASP A 150 -5.53 -6.71 -17.80
CA ASP A 150 -5.39 -5.81 -18.94
C ASP A 150 -6.44 -4.68 -18.92
N THR A 151 -7.68 -5.03 -18.58
CA THR A 151 -8.79 -4.07 -18.44
C THR A 151 -8.50 -3.07 -17.33
N PHE A 152 -7.99 -3.53 -16.19
CA PHE A 152 -7.58 -2.67 -15.09
C PHE A 152 -6.49 -1.69 -15.49
N VAL A 153 -5.43 -2.17 -16.16
CA VAL A 153 -4.32 -1.30 -16.61
C VAL A 153 -4.81 -0.26 -17.61
N LYS A 154 -5.70 -0.64 -18.54
CA LYS A 154 -6.29 0.29 -19.50
C LYS A 154 -7.14 1.35 -18.79
N ALA A 155 -8.05 0.93 -17.92
CA ALA A 155 -8.92 1.82 -17.17
C ALA A 155 -8.13 2.78 -16.26
N ALA A 156 -7.06 2.29 -15.62
CA ALA A 156 -6.16 3.12 -14.81
C ALA A 156 -5.47 4.23 -15.63
N LYS A 157 -5.05 3.92 -16.87
CA LYS A 157 -4.43 4.90 -17.78
C LYS A 157 -5.44 5.92 -18.30
N GLU A 158 -6.67 5.49 -18.56
CA GLU A 158 -7.75 6.35 -19.08
C GLU A 158 -8.48 7.12 -17.98
N GLY A 159 -8.23 6.80 -16.70
CA GLY A 159 -8.96 7.37 -15.57
C GLY A 159 -10.41 6.89 -15.51
N ASP A 160 -10.72 5.77 -16.14
CA ASP A 160 -12.07 5.19 -16.18
C ASP A 160 -12.33 4.38 -14.90
N THR A 161 -13.29 4.83 -14.10
CA THR A 161 -13.67 4.14 -12.86
C THR A 161 -14.86 3.19 -13.05
N THR A 162 -15.49 3.14 -14.22
CA THR A 162 -16.72 2.36 -14.46
C THR A 162 -16.52 0.85 -14.26
N VAL A 163 -15.32 0.35 -14.56
CA VAL A 163 -14.93 -1.07 -14.34
C VAL A 163 -14.54 -1.38 -12.88
N MET A 164 -14.38 -0.35 -12.05
CA MET A 164 -14.05 -0.48 -10.64
C MET A 164 -15.31 -0.75 -9.82
N ARG A 165 -15.15 -1.31 -8.62
CA ARG A 165 -16.26 -1.51 -7.69
C ARG A 165 -16.97 -0.18 -7.37
N PRO A 166 -18.28 -0.18 -7.05
CA PRO A 166 -19.04 1.05 -6.81
C PRO A 166 -18.44 2.00 -5.78
N PHE A 167 -17.84 1.48 -4.71
CA PHE A 167 -17.17 2.30 -3.69
C PHE A 167 -15.99 3.11 -4.25
N CYS A 168 -15.27 2.57 -5.24
CA CYS A 168 -14.15 3.26 -5.88
C CYS A 168 -14.59 4.35 -6.84
N GLN A 169 -15.79 4.23 -7.43
CA GLN A 169 -16.36 5.25 -8.34
C GLN A 169 -16.74 6.54 -7.62
N ILE A 170 -17.08 6.45 -6.34
CA ILE A 170 -17.43 7.60 -5.48
C ILE A 170 -16.17 8.31 -4.96
N GLY A 171 -15.02 7.61 -4.97
CA GLY A 171 -13.79 8.05 -4.36
C GLY A 171 -13.12 9.21 -5.12
N ASN A 172 -13.51 10.45 -4.80
CA ASN A 172 -12.83 11.68 -5.28
C ASN A 172 -11.44 11.93 -4.65
N TYR A 173 -10.81 10.91 -4.05
CA TYR A 173 -9.54 11.05 -3.33
C TYR A 173 -8.50 10.06 -3.86
N PRO A 174 -7.80 10.38 -4.96
CA PRO A 174 -6.47 9.81 -5.16
C PRO A 174 -5.50 10.27 -4.04
N GLY A 175 -5.85 11.35 -3.33
CA GLY A 175 -4.98 12.02 -2.35
C GLY A 175 -4.65 11.23 -1.09
N ILE A 176 -3.34 11.23 -0.80
CA ILE A 176 -2.66 10.73 0.39
C ILE A 176 -3.18 11.46 1.63
N THR A 177 -3.75 10.71 2.58
CA THR A 177 -4.00 11.20 3.93
C THR A 177 -3.35 10.21 4.89
N ALA A 178 -2.31 10.66 5.61
CA ALA A 178 -1.63 9.92 6.68
C ALA A 178 -0.66 8.79 6.27
N ALA A 179 -0.09 8.83 5.06
CA ALA A 179 1.08 8.03 4.73
C ALA A 179 2.37 8.76 5.10
N ASP A 180 3.43 8.01 5.38
CA ASP A 180 4.77 8.53 5.63
C ASP A 180 5.48 8.89 4.32
N VAL A 181 5.18 8.14 3.24
CA VAL A 181 5.70 8.33 1.87
C VAL A 181 4.56 8.29 0.86
#